data_AF-M0C3S7-F1
#
_entry.id   AF-M0C3S7-F1
#
_cell.length_a   1.000
_cell.length_b   1.000
_cell.length_c   1.000
_cell.angle_alpha   90.00
_cell.angle_beta   90.00
_cell.angle_gamma   90.00
#
_symmetry.space_group_name_H-M   'P 1'
#
loop_
_entity.id
_entity.type
_entity.pdbx_description
1 polymer ?
#
loop_
_entity_poly.entity_id
_entity_poly.type
_entity_poly.pdbx_seq_one_letter_code
_entity_poly.pdbx_strand_id
1 'polypeptide(L)'
;MSDRTPRLGLETFEEGDAWDHTDTVEAVDQHAIVRGPIADRPDEGEYDDELYHATDQGITWRWDASSEDWTYFGGKGCSEQPVPGTSHFEAAQFVDARTEETPVWNVEAHGIEGDGETEVGAAVHDLLADVEDAGGGIVYFPPGRYLLERTPLIGDDTLLLGAGRATVLEGTRPDGDDGRALLSNRGYDAVDFDGASNWGVCNVRIDSPATNGIMPAHAENVRLERIYGDRIYYHHIDVVSSKNVGIDGYWATRGGEAGSDAPIQFDNQTTEIASNSIWDGGEELLAGSDGTPTRNCTLENFEIDPKNGPEYGVHIHRNGNESITISNGYITGCLYSAIRGDTGDEIEDLTIDSVSCIENARGISLGHVKGGRRELTVSNVTIRTDNRGLAAGSGLYAAGFDGAEISNTVVDGEFTNAILFDDMDDLKLSAVTATGARDQAFRFREDVDATLTTARAADCGDAGVYSGAGSSVAYGGVTFEDVGTETDSDSDGAFREWNAS
;
A
#
# COMPACT_ATOMS: atom_id res chain seq x y z
N MET A 1 -67.75 14.97 6.80
CA MET A 1 -67.63 14.88 5.33
C MET A 1 -66.26 15.45 5.03
N SER A 2 -65.35 14.58 4.62
CA SER A 2 -63.92 14.82 4.46
C SER A 2 -63.68 15.89 3.41
N ASP A 3 -63.12 17.03 3.83
CA ASP A 3 -62.60 18.05 2.94
C ASP A 3 -61.36 17.51 2.21
N ARG A 4 -61.28 17.86 0.94
CA ARG A 4 -60.29 17.44 -0.04
C ARG A 4 -58.89 17.90 0.38
N THR A 5 -57.87 17.06 0.19
CA THR A 5 -56.44 17.41 0.26
C THR A 5 -55.85 17.40 -1.16
N PRO A 6 -55.95 18.50 -1.93
CA PRO A 6 -55.44 18.56 -3.31
C PRO A 6 -53.91 18.47 -3.42
N ARG A 7 -53.18 18.62 -2.30
CA ARG A 7 -51.72 18.80 -2.28
C ARG A 7 -50.93 17.53 -2.59
N LEU A 8 -51.46 16.35 -2.27
CA LEU A 8 -50.72 15.09 -2.43
C LEU A 8 -50.89 14.45 -3.81
N GLY A 9 -51.71 15.01 -4.71
CA GLY A 9 -51.90 14.46 -6.06
C GLY A 9 -52.46 13.03 -6.11
N LEU A 10 -52.95 12.48 -4.98
CA LEU A 10 -53.32 11.06 -4.84
C LEU A 10 -54.50 10.60 -5.70
N GLU A 11 -55.07 11.47 -6.54
CA GLU A 11 -56.16 11.17 -7.48
C GLU A 11 -55.66 10.89 -8.92
N THR A 12 -54.36 10.87 -9.20
CA THR A 12 -53.83 10.78 -10.59
C THR A 12 -53.34 9.39 -11.04
N PHE A 13 -53.62 8.31 -10.32
CA PHE A 13 -53.23 6.97 -10.77
C PHE A 13 -54.22 6.45 -11.83
N GLU A 14 -53.72 6.06 -13.01
CA GLU A 14 -54.55 5.49 -14.07
C GLU A 14 -54.90 4.02 -13.78
N GLU A 15 -56.08 3.58 -14.20
CA GLU A 15 -56.54 2.20 -13.99
C GLU A 15 -55.64 1.22 -14.77
N GLY A 16 -54.71 0.56 -14.08
CA GLY A 16 -53.76 -0.39 -14.66
C GLY A 16 -52.32 -0.27 -14.13
N ASP A 17 -52.00 0.82 -13.42
CA ASP A 17 -50.68 0.99 -12.83
C ASP A 17 -50.47 0.03 -11.64
N ALA A 18 -49.32 -0.64 -11.63
CA ALA A 18 -48.93 -1.52 -10.53
C ALA A 18 -48.51 -0.65 -9.34
N TRP A 19 -49.44 -0.39 -8.42
CA TRP A 19 -49.19 0.38 -7.20
C TRP A 19 -48.18 -0.34 -6.30
N ASP A 20 -47.03 0.29 -6.04
CA ASP A 20 -46.13 -0.10 -4.96
C ASP A 20 -46.39 0.79 -3.74
N HIS A 21 -46.45 0.19 -2.56
CA HIS A 21 -46.61 0.90 -1.29
C HIS A 21 -45.48 1.91 -1.02
N THR A 22 -44.31 1.74 -1.65
CA THR A 22 -43.19 2.68 -1.63
C THR A 22 -43.50 3.98 -2.36
N ASP A 23 -44.24 3.95 -3.48
CA ASP A 23 -44.60 5.15 -4.26
C ASP A 23 -45.41 6.16 -3.43
N THR A 24 -46.26 5.67 -2.54
CA THR A 24 -47.07 6.53 -1.65
C THR A 24 -46.20 7.13 -0.54
N VAL A 25 -45.22 6.40 -0.04
CA VAL A 25 -44.28 6.90 0.96
C VAL A 25 -43.37 7.96 0.34
N GLU A 26 -42.85 7.71 -0.85
CA GLU A 26 -42.00 8.66 -1.59
C GLU A 26 -42.77 9.93 -2.00
N ALA A 27 -44.01 9.80 -2.49
CA ALA A 27 -44.84 10.95 -2.82
C ALA A 27 -45.20 11.77 -1.57
N VAL A 28 -45.49 11.12 -0.44
CA VAL A 28 -45.71 11.82 0.83
C VAL A 28 -44.43 12.49 1.30
N ASP A 29 -43.26 11.85 1.23
CA ASP A 29 -41.99 12.45 1.65
C ASP A 29 -41.54 13.60 0.74
N GLN A 30 -41.84 13.53 -0.56
CA GLN A 30 -41.57 14.61 -1.51
C GLN A 30 -42.51 15.81 -1.31
N HIS A 31 -43.78 15.59 -0.96
CA HIS A 31 -44.77 16.65 -0.88
C HIS A 31 -45.07 17.16 0.54
N ALA A 32 -44.77 16.39 1.59
CA ALA A 32 -45.01 16.76 2.99
C ALA A 32 -43.83 17.49 3.64
N ILE A 33 -42.62 17.38 3.08
CA ILE A 33 -41.43 18.07 3.58
C ILE A 33 -41.03 19.16 2.59
N VAL A 34 -41.14 20.42 3.02
CA VAL A 34 -40.58 21.56 2.29
C VAL A 34 -39.06 21.51 2.45
N ARG A 35 -38.30 21.69 1.36
CA ARG A 35 -36.83 21.62 1.35
C ARG A 35 -36.25 22.93 0.82
N GLY A 36 -35.19 23.43 1.46
CA GLY A 36 -34.45 24.62 1.00
C GLY A 36 -33.38 25.06 2.00
N PRO A 37 -32.58 26.11 1.69
CA PRO A 37 -31.68 26.73 2.65
C PRO A 37 -32.42 27.25 3.89
N ILE A 38 -31.82 27.23 5.08
CA ILE A 38 -32.47 27.71 6.31
C ILE A 38 -33.01 29.15 6.19
N ALA A 39 -32.38 29.99 5.36
CA ALA A 39 -32.79 31.36 5.10
C ALA A 39 -34.15 31.47 4.37
N ASP A 40 -34.57 30.40 3.68
CA ASP A 40 -35.84 30.31 2.96
C ASP A 40 -36.93 29.61 3.78
N ARG A 41 -36.64 29.22 5.03
CA ARG A 41 -37.65 28.66 5.93
C ARG A 41 -38.70 29.74 6.24
N PRO A 42 -39.99 29.46 6.06
CA PRO A 42 -41.03 30.44 6.38
C PRO A 42 -41.05 30.76 7.87
N ASP A 43 -41.43 31.99 8.22
CA ASP A 43 -41.52 32.43 9.63
C ASP A 43 -42.59 31.64 10.42
N GLU A 44 -43.62 31.14 9.73
CA GLU A 44 -44.73 30.37 10.31
C GLU A 44 -45.02 29.12 9.46
N GLY A 45 -45.49 28.05 10.09
CA GLY A 45 -46.00 26.86 9.40
C GLY A 45 -47.50 26.96 9.10
N GLU A 46 -47.93 26.35 8.00
CA GLU A 46 -49.32 26.29 7.55
C GLU A 46 -50.19 25.39 8.44
N TYR A 47 -49.58 24.38 9.07
CA TYR A 47 -50.25 23.44 9.97
C TYR A 47 -49.28 22.86 11.01
N ASP A 48 -49.83 22.40 12.14
CA ASP A 48 -49.06 21.74 13.20
C ASP A 48 -48.34 20.49 12.65
N ASP A 49 -47.11 20.27 13.09
CA ASP A 49 -46.19 19.26 12.57
C ASP A 49 -45.76 19.44 11.10
N GLU A 50 -45.93 20.61 10.47
CA GLU A 50 -45.32 20.87 9.16
C GLU A 50 -43.80 20.72 9.24
N LEU A 51 -43.19 20.04 8.26
CA LEU A 51 -41.76 19.77 8.23
C LEU A 51 -41.04 20.66 7.21
N TYR A 52 -39.93 21.26 7.65
CA TYR A 52 -39.00 21.97 6.79
C TYR A 52 -37.59 21.38 6.93
N HIS A 53 -37.02 20.86 5.85
CA HIS A 53 -35.65 20.36 5.83
C HIS A 53 -34.70 21.43 5.29
N ALA A 54 -33.89 21.98 6.19
CA ALA A 54 -32.86 22.96 5.89
C ALA A 54 -31.64 22.25 5.27
N THR A 55 -31.54 22.24 3.94
CA THR A 55 -30.57 21.42 3.19
C THR A 55 -29.11 21.83 3.42
N ASP A 56 -28.86 23.10 3.73
CA ASP A 56 -27.55 23.66 4.02
C ASP A 56 -27.06 23.36 5.45
N GLN A 57 -27.97 23.02 6.35
CA GLN A 57 -27.66 22.62 7.72
C GLN A 57 -27.79 21.10 7.94
N GLY A 58 -28.49 20.40 7.05
CA GLY A 58 -28.89 19.00 7.26
C GLY A 58 -29.92 18.82 8.38
N ILE A 59 -30.60 19.90 8.81
CA ILE A 59 -31.52 19.90 9.95
C ILE A 59 -32.97 19.91 9.46
N THR A 60 -33.80 19.02 10.01
CA THR A 60 -35.26 19.06 9.84
C THR A 60 -35.89 19.78 11.03
N TRP A 61 -36.69 20.78 10.70
CA TRP A 61 -37.51 21.57 11.61
C TRP A 61 -38.97 21.12 11.50
N ARG A 62 -39.70 21.25 12.59
CA ARG A 62 -41.12 20.95 12.68
C ARG A 62 -41.85 22.12 13.31
N TRP A 63 -42.86 22.64 12.62
CA TRP A 63 -43.72 23.68 13.16
C TRP A 63 -44.52 23.13 14.34
N ASP A 64 -44.43 23.79 15.49
CA ASP A 64 -45.24 23.48 16.67
C ASP A 64 -46.22 24.63 16.89
N ALA A 65 -47.46 24.40 16.47
CA ALA A 65 -48.52 25.41 16.52
C ALA A 65 -48.86 25.85 17.95
N SER A 66 -48.52 25.06 18.97
CA SER A 66 -48.72 25.44 20.37
C SER A 66 -47.69 26.46 20.87
N SER A 67 -46.51 26.45 20.24
CA SER A 67 -45.40 27.37 20.55
C SER A 67 -45.35 28.58 19.62
N GLU A 68 -46.08 28.54 18.50
CA GLU A 68 -45.98 29.51 17.39
C GLU A 68 -44.52 29.64 16.89
N ASP A 69 -43.77 28.53 16.89
CA ASP A 69 -42.36 28.50 16.47
C ASP A 69 -41.99 27.16 15.80
N TRP A 70 -40.90 27.20 15.02
CA TRP A 70 -40.26 26.04 14.45
C TRP A 70 -39.38 25.36 15.49
N THR A 71 -39.79 24.16 15.89
CA THR A 71 -39.01 23.32 16.80
C THR A 71 -38.08 22.41 16.04
N TYR A 72 -36.93 22.12 16.63
CA TYR A 72 -36.01 21.12 16.09
C TYR A 72 -36.67 19.73 16.09
N PHE A 73 -36.58 19.00 14.98
CA PHE A 73 -37.16 17.67 14.83
C PHE A 73 -36.11 16.57 14.61
N GLY A 74 -35.11 16.80 13.75
CA GLY A 74 -34.08 15.80 13.45
C GLY A 74 -32.90 16.35 12.64
N GLY A 75 -31.86 15.53 12.44
CA GLY A 75 -30.73 15.87 11.58
C GLY A 75 -29.61 16.68 12.24
N LYS A 76 -29.21 16.34 13.47
CA LYS A 76 -28.06 17.00 14.13
C LYS A 76 -26.70 16.52 13.61
N GLY A 77 -26.68 15.45 12.83
CA GLY A 77 -25.43 14.83 12.39
C GLY A 77 -24.58 14.35 13.57
N CYS A 78 -25.20 13.82 14.62
CA CYS A 78 -24.50 13.20 15.76
C CYS A 78 -24.85 11.71 15.87
N SER A 79 -24.14 10.95 16.72
CA SER A 79 -24.25 9.48 16.78
C SER A 79 -25.61 9.04 17.33
N GLU A 80 -26.22 9.90 18.15
CA GLU A 80 -27.57 9.71 18.66
C GLU A 80 -28.65 10.14 17.64
N GLN A 81 -28.31 10.97 16.65
CA GLN A 81 -29.25 11.59 15.69
C GLN A 81 -28.59 11.82 14.31
N PRO A 82 -28.28 10.75 13.55
CA PRO A 82 -27.66 10.88 12.24
C PRO A 82 -28.61 11.59 11.26
N VAL A 83 -28.08 12.38 10.33
CA VAL A 83 -28.91 12.89 9.23
C VAL A 83 -29.12 11.73 8.26
N PRO A 84 -30.37 11.35 7.93
CA PRO A 84 -30.62 10.35 6.91
C PRO A 84 -29.91 10.71 5.59
N GLY A 85 -29.10 9.80 5.06
CA GLY A 85 -28.32 10.04 3.85
C GLY A 85 -26.96 10.73 4.05
N THR A 86 -26.56 11.06 5.29
CA THR A 86 -25.19 11.53 5.59
C THR A 86 -24.50 10.60 6.58
N SER A 87 -23.17 10.57 6.52
CA SER A 87 -22.34 9.95 7.55
C SER A 87 -22.07 10.97 8.66
N HIS A 88 -22.12 10.52 9.92
CA HIS A 88 -21.58 11.28 11.05
C HIS A 88 -20.23 10.68 11.44
N PHE A 89 -19.22 11.54 11.56
CA PHE A 89 -17.90 11.19 12.06
C PHE A 89 -17.66 11.99 13.35
N GLU A 90 -17.44 11.30 14.49
CA GLU A 90 -17.13 11.94 15.78
C GLU A 90 -15.75 12.64 15.74
N ALA A 91 -14.85 12.07 14.93
CA ALA A 91 -13.63 12.68 14.47
C ALA A 91 -13.33 12.12 13.08
N ALA A 92 -12.84 12.97 12.18
CA ALA A 92 -12.26 12.54 10.92
C ALA A 92 -10.88 13.17 10.83
N GLN A 93 -9.85 12.32 10.77
CA GLN A 93 -8.53 12.76 10.38
C GLN A 93 -8.47 12.66 8.86
N PHE A 94 -8.71 13.79 8.20
CA PHE A 94 -8.46 13.91 6.78
C PHE A 94 -6.99 14.29 6.62
N VAL A 95 -6.21 13.40 6.01
CA VAL A 95 -4.82 13.69 5.66
C VAL A 95 -4.76 14.61 4.44
N ASP A 96 -5.80 14.58 3.59
CA ASP A 96 -5.90 15.41 2.39
C ASP A 96 -7.38 15.74 2.12
N ALA A 97 -7.74 17.02 2.16
CA ALA A 97 -9.08 17.50 1.83
C ALA A 97 -8.99 18.52 0.70
N ARG A 98 -9.42 18.10 -0.49
CA ARG A 98 -9.44 18.94 -1.69
C ARG A 98 -10.86 19.33 -2.02
N THR A 99 -11.02 20.55 -2.52
CA THR A 99 -12.31 21.10 -2.91
C THR A 99 -12.30 21.44 -4.39
N GLU A 100 -13.46 21.80 -4.96
CA GLU A 100 -13.51 22.35 -6.32
C GLU A 100 -12.63 23.61 -6.49
N GLU A 101 -12.24 24.26 -5.38
CA GLU A 101 -11.38 25.43 -5.35
C GLU A 101 -9.87 25.10 -5.29
N THR A 102 -9.48 23.82 -5.18
CA THR A 102 -8.05 23.45 -5.16
C THR A 102 -7.39 23.85 -6.49
N PRO A 103 -6.35 24.69 -6.48
CA PRO A 103 -5.72 25.17 -7.71
C PRO A 103 -5.17 24.02 -8.58
N VAL A 104 -5.45 24.09 -9.89
CA VAL A 104 -4.91 23.16 -10.89
C VAL A 104 -3.97 23.92 -11.82
N TRP A 105 -2.71 23.51 -11.82
CA TRP A 105 -1.62 24.04 -12.62
C TRP A 105 -1.33 23.07 -13.76
N ASN A 106 -1.93 23.31 -14.94
CA ASN A 106 -1.66 22.48 -16.12
C ASN A 106 -0.32 22.86 -16.73
N VAL A 107 0.62 21.91 -16.80
CA VAL A 107 1.99 22.15 -17.27
C VAL A 107 2.07 22.78 -18.66
N GLU A 108 1.15 22.45 -19.58
CA GLU A 108 1.12 23.03 -20.93
C GLU A 108 0.83 24.53 -20.92
N ALA A 109 0.05 25.01 -19.95
CA ALA A 109 -0.23 26.45 -19.79
C ALA A 109 1.01 27.24 -19.35
N HIS A 110 2.06 26.54 -18.90
CA HIS A 110 3.36 27.08 -18.50
C HIS A 110 4.44 26.79 -19.55
N GLY A 111 4.07 26.33 -20.75
CA GLY A 111 4.99 26.07 -21.86
C GLY A 111 5.83 24.79 -21.70
N ILE A 112 5.42 23.88 -20.81
CA ILE A 112 6.06 22.57 -20.63
C ILE A 112 5.42 21.59 -21.62
N GLU A 113 6.20 21.15 -22.60
CA GLU A 113 5.74 20.29 -23.69
C GLU A 113 6.02 18.81 -23.37
N GLY A 114 5.03 17.94 -23.63
CA GLY A 114 5.14 16.49 -23.48
C GLY A 114 5.43 15.78 -24.81
N ASP A 115 6.35 16.31 -25.62
CA ASP A 115 6.63 15.86 -26.99
C ASP A 115 7.62 14.67 -27.07
N GLY A 116 8.31 14.36 -25.98
CA GLY A 116 9.36 13.33 -25.91
C GLY A 116 10.68 13.72 -26.57
N GLU A 117 10.86 14.99 -26.92
CA GLU A 117 12.09 15.53 -27.53
C GLU A 117 12.65 16.70 -26.72
N THR A 118 11.78 17.53 -26.14
CA THR A 118 12.15 18.71 -25.36
C THR A 118 12.45 18.33 -23.91
N GLU A 119 13.63 18.73 -23.43
CA GLU A 119 14.01 18.67 -22.01
C GLU A 119 13.22 19.71 -21.21
N VAL A 120 12.51 19.25 -20.19
CA VAL A 120 11.57 20.09 -19.41
C VAL A 120 11.77 19.99 -17.91
N GLY A 121 12.76 19.25 -17.42
CA GLY A 121 13.04 19.05 -16.00
C GLY A 121 13.19 20.36 -15.22
N ALA A 122 13.93 21.33 -15.76
CA ALA A 122 14.06 22.66 -15.16
C ALA A 122 12.73 23.43 -15.09
N ALA A 123 11.96 23.46 -16.18
CA ALA A 123 10.67 24.15 -16.20
C ALA A 123 9.65 23.50 -15.25
N VAL A 124 9.65 22.17 -15.14
CA VAL A 124 8.82 21.44 -14.18
C VAL A 124 9.25 21.74 -12.74
N HIS A 125 10.55 21.77 -12.47
CA HIS A 125 11.08 22.12 -11.15
C HIS A 125 10.65 23.54 -10.72
N ASP A 126 10.77 24.51 -11.62
CA ASP A 126 10.36 25.89 -11.36
C ASP A 126 8.84 26.01 -11.14
N LEU A 127 8.02 25.27 -11.91
CA LEU A 127 6.57 25.24 -11.70
C LEU A 127 6.19 24.63 -10.34
N LEU A 128 6.84 23.54 -9.92
CA LEU A 128 6.60 22.95 -8.61
C LEU A 128 6.97 23.91 -7.48
N ALA A 129 8.03 24.70 -7.66
CA ALA A 129 8.40 25.76 -6.74
C ALA A 129 7.31 26.84 -6.61
N ASP A 130 6.76 27.30 -7.73
CA ASP A 130 5.68 28.29 -7.75
C ASP A 130 4.39 27.75 -7.09
N VAL A 131 4.10 26.46 -7.25
CA VAL A 131 2.93 25.79 -6.66
C VAL A 131 3.06 25.70 -5.15
N GLU A 132 4.23 25.31 -4.64
CA GLU A 132 4.52 25.30 -3.20
C GLU A 132 4.44 26.70 -2.61
N ASP A 133 5.02 27.71 -3.27
CA ASP A 133 4.93 29.12 -2.84
C ASP A 133 3.48 29.64 -2.81
N ALA A 134 2.60 29.03 -3.62
CA ALA A 134 1.16 29.30 -3.62
C ALA A 134 0.36 28.49 -2.57
N GLY A 135 1.03 27.68 -1.74
CA GLY A 135 0.44 26.84 -0.71
C GLY A 135 -0.03 25.46 -1.19
N GLY A 136 0.58 24.94 -2.25
CA GLY A 136 0.29 23.62 -2.81
C GLY A 136 -0.78 23.63 -3.92
N GLY A 137 -1.23 22.44 -4.31
CA GLY A 137 -2.23 22.27 -5.38
C GLY A 137 -2.08 20.99 -6.20
N ILE A 138 -2.66 20.99 -7.39
CA ILE A 138 -2.53 19.91 -8.37
C ILE A 138 -1.69 20.40 -9.53
N VAL A 139 -0.56 19.76 -9.80
CA VAL A 139 0.20 19.95 -11.03
C VAL A 139 -0.22 18.86 -12.02
N TYR A 140 -0.99 19.25 -13.03
CA TYR A 140 -1.56 18.32 -14.00
C TYR A 140 -0.68 18.19 -15.23
N PHE A 141 -0.31 16.94 -15.54
CA PHE A 141 0.41 16.53 -16.73
C PHE A 141 -0.56 15.85 -17.72
N PRO A 142 -0.92 16.51 -18.83
CA PRO A 142 -1.67 15.89 -19.92
C PRO A 142 -0.98 14.64 -20.51
N PRO A 143 -1.66 13.89 -21.40
CA PRO A 143 -1.01 12.85 -22.20
C PRO A 143 0.21 13.39 -22.94
N GLY A 144 1.35 12.73 -22.80
CA GLY A 144 2.62 13.19 -23.35
C GLY A 144 3.79 12.41 -22.78
N ARG A 145 4.98 12.62 -23.33
CA ARG A 145 6.26 12.15 -22.81
C ARG A 145 7.10 13.36 -22.39
N TYR A 146 7.44 13.44 -21.12
CA TYR A 146 8.16 14.56 -20.53
C TYR A 146 9.58 14.10 -20.19
N LEU A 147 10.58 14.67 -20.85
CA LEU A 147 11.99 14.36 -20.61
C LEU A 147 12.50 15.21 -19.43
N LEU A 148 12.91 14.55 -18.36
CA LEU A 148 13.39 15.18 -17.14
C LEU A 148 14.91 14.99 -17.02
N GLU A 149 15.66 15.96 -17.54
CA GLU A 149 17.13 16.02 -17.53
C GLU A 149 17.72 16.31 -16.14
N ARG A 150 16.87 16.73 -15.20
CA ARG A 150 17.15 16.87 -13.77
C ARG A 150 16.03 16.27 -12.94
N THR A 151 16.14 16.37 -11.62
CA THR A 151 15.15 15.90 -10.65
C THR A 151 14.25 17.06 -10.23
N PRO A 152 12.99 17.13 -10.69
CA PRO A 152 12.02 18.05 -10.10
C PRO A 152 11.73 17.67 -8.64
N LEU A 153 11.59 18.69 -7.80
CA LEU A 153 11.33 18.51 -6.36
C LEU A 153 9.90 18.94 -6.04
N ILE A 154 9.13 18.04 -5.46
CA ILE A 154 7.73 18.26 -5.08
C ILE A 154 7.69 18.85 -3.67
N GLY A 155 6.99 19.98 -3.50
CA GLY A 155 6.82 20.65 -2.21
C GLY A 155 5.64 20.13 -1.40
N ASP A 156 5.38 20.78 -0.26
CA ASP A 156 4.24 20.47 0.61
C ASP A 156 2.90 20.59 -0.13
N ASP A 157 1.91 19.81 0.32
CA ASP A 157 0.50 19.90 -0.11
C ASP A 157 0.29 19.85 -1.64
N THR A 158 1.21 19.17 -2.35
CA THR A 158 1.28 19.16 -3.82
C THR A 158 1.03 17.76 -4.38
N LEU A 159 0.11 17.66 -5.36
CA LEU A 159 -0.12 16.43 -6.12
C LEU A 159 0.31 16.59 -7.56
N LEU A 160 1.23 15.74 -8.00
CA LEU A 160 1.51 15.53 -9.41
C LEU A 160 0.48 14.54 -9.96
N LEU A 161 -0.32 14.96 -10.93
CA LEU A 161 -1.38 14.14 -11.53
C LEU A 161 -1.17 13.99 -13.03
N GLY A 162 -1.02 12.75 -13.50
CA GLY A 162 -1.02 12.43 -14.92
C GLY A 162 -2.36 11.96 -15.48
N ALA A 163 -2.39 11.73 -16.79
CA ALA A 163 -3.51 11.13 -17.53
C ALA A 163 -3.41 9.59 -17.64
N GLY A 164 -2.85 8.95 -16.62
CA GLY A 164 -2.63 7.50 -16.54
C GLY A 164 -1.42 7.06 -17.37
N ARG A 165 -1.53 5.89 -18.02
CA ARG A 165 -0.46 5.31 -18.86
C ARG A 165 -0.03 6.20 -20.03
N ALA A 166 -0.83 7.23 -20.37
CA ALA A 166 -0.56 8.14 -21.46
C ALA A 166 0.36 9.31 -21.08
N THR A 167 0.58 9.55 -19.78
CA THR A 167 1.57 10.50 -19.27
C THR A 167 2.82 9.73 -18.90
N VAL A 168 3.92 9.96 -19.60
CA VAL A 168 5.21 9.30 -19.38
C VAL A 168 6.21 10.31 -18.85
N LEU A 169 6.78 10.02 -17.68
CA LEU A 169 7.91 10.76 -17.13
C LEU A 169 9.16 9.96 -17.41
N GLU A 170 10.09 10.53 -18.18
CA GLU A 170 11.32 9.85 -18.58
C GLU A 170 12.55 10.54 -18.01
N GLY A 171 13.39 9.75 -17.35
CA GLY A 171 14.65 10.24 -16.76
C GLY A 171 15.82 10.08 -17.69
N THR A 172 16.36 11.19 -18.18
CA THR A 172 17.60 11.24 -18.94
C THR A 172 18.72 11.76 -18.05
N ARG A 173 19.91 11.17 -18.13
CA ARG A 173 21.10 11.64 -17.41
C ARG A 173 22.31 11.65 -18.36
N PRO A 174 23.29 12.55 -18.12
CA PRO A 174 24.59 12.44 -18.77
C PRO A 174 25.24 11.08 -18.49
N ASP A 175 26.05 10.58 -19.43
CA ASP A 175 26.80 9.34 -19.25
C ASP A 175 27.63 9.38 -17.96
N GLY A 176 27.38 8.45 -17.04
CA GLY A 176 28.09 8.33 -15.77
C GLY A 176 27.40 8.97 -14.57
N ASP A 177 26.31 9.71 -14.77
CA ASP A 177 25.47 10.30 -13.71
C ASP A 177 24.15 9.54 -13.53
N ASP A 178 24.16 8.25 -13.87
CA ASP A 178 22.99 7.37 -13.78
C ASP A 178 22.58 7.08 -12.31
N GLY A 179 21.36 6.58 -12.12
CA GLY A 179 20.89 6.03 -10.83
C GLY A 179 20.37 7.05 -9.82
N ARG A 180 20.36 8.34 -10.16
CA ARG A 180 19.71 9.39 -9.34
C ARG A 180 18.20 9.36 -9.50
N ALA A 181 17.46 9.86 -8.52
CA ALA A 181 16.00 9.91 -8.59
C ALA A 181 15.50 10.67 -9.83
N LEU A 182 14.39 10.21 -10.40
CA LEU A 182 13.63 10.93 -11.44
C LEU A 182 12.82 12.06 -10.81
N LEU A 183 12.12 11.73 -9.71
CA LEU A 183 11.33 12.64 -8.90
C LEU A 183 11.69 12.45 -7.43
N SER A 184 11.72 13.55 -6.69
CA SER A 184 11.86 13.53 -5.22
C SER A 184 11.12 14.72 -4.61
N ASN A 185 11.21 14.88 -3.30
CA ASN A 185 10.59 15.96 -2.56
C ASN A 185 11.58 17.10 -2.23
N ARG A 186 11.06 18.30 -1.96
CA ARG A 186 11.83 19.31 -1.25
C ARG A 186 12.21 18.79 0.14
N GLY A 187 13.37 19.22 0.62
CA GLY A 187 13.92 18.75 1.90
C GLY A 187 14.33 17.27 1.88
N TYR A 188 14.67 16.70 0.73
CA TYR A 188 15.23 15.34 0.63
C TYR A 188 16.54 15.17 1.43
N ASP A 189 17.23 16.27 1.70
CA ASP A 189 18.46 16.36 2.49
C ASP A 189 18.22 16.75 3.96
N ALA A 190 16.95 16.85 4.36
CA ALA A 190 16.57 17.07 5.76
C ALA A 190 16.93 15.86 6.63
N VAL A 191 16.70 16.01 7.93
CA VAL A 191 16.81 14.93 8.92
C VAL A 191 15.43 14.64 9.49
N ASP A 192 15.29 13.54 10.22
CA ASP A 192 14.00 13.06 10.72
C ASP A 192 12.97 12.99 9.57
N PHE A 193 11.75 13.46 9.79
CA PHE A 193 10.70 13.54 8.77
C PHE A 193 10.43 14.99 8.34
N ASP A 194 11.48 15.83 8.34
CA ASP A 194 11.38 17.27 8.06
C ASP A 194 11.47 17.63 6.55
N GLY A 195 11.46 16.63 5.66
CA GLY A 195 11.24 16.82 4.23
C GLY A 195 9.77 17.17 3.93
N ALA A 196 9.46 17.43 2.65
CA ALA A 196 8.09 17.80 2.27
C ALA A 196 7.07 16.74 2.67
N SER A 197 5.87 17.22 2.99
CA SER A 197 4.77 16.46 3.54
C SER A 197 3.48 16.61 2.73
N ASN A 198 2.57 15.64 2.87
CA ASN A 198 1.24 15.64 2.23
C ASN A 198 1.29 15.79 0.69
N TRP A 199 2.29 15.20 0.05
CA TRP A 199 2.44 15.25 -1.39
C TRP A 199 2.19 13.90 -2.04
N GLY A 200 2.03 13.89 -3.37
CA GLY A 200 1.83 12.64 -4.07
C GLY A 200 2.08 12.68 -5.57
N VAL A 201 2.18 11.49 -6.14
CA VAL A 201 2.29 11.27 -7.59
C VAL A 201 1.23 10.26 -7.97
N CYS A 202 0.38 10.62 -8.93
CA CYS A 202 -0.77 9.82 -9.30
C CYS A 202 -0.90 9.69 -10.82
N ASN A 203 -1.28 8.50 -11.29
CA ASN A 203 -1.66 8.26 -12.69
C ASN A 203 -0.56 8.60 -13.70
N VAL A 204 0.65 8.12 -13.44
CA VAL A 204 1.79 8.35 -14.34
C VAL A 204 2.47 7.05 -14.71
N ARG A 205 3.11 7.07 -15.86
CA ARG A 205 4.05 6.04 -16.30
C ARG A 205 5.47 6.53 -16.05
N ILE A 206 6.28 5.72 -15.39
CA ILE A 206 7.68 6.01 -15.08
C ILE A 206 8.55 5.21 -16.03
N ASP A 207 9.41 5.90 -16.78
CA ASP A 207 10.32 5.31 -17.74
C ASP A 207 11.75 5.80 -17.42
N SER A 208 12.43 5.07 -16.55
CA SER A 208 13.69 5.48 -15.91
C SER A 208 14.85 4.58 -16.35
N PRO A 209 15.29 4.61 -17.62
CA PRO A 209 16.39 3.75 -18.08
C PRO A 209 17.77 4.14 -17.53
N ALA A 210 17.93 5.36 -17.03
CA ALA A 210 19.18 5.93 -16.50
C ALA A 210 19.02 6.52 -15.09
N THR A 211 17.86 6.35 -14.47
CA THR A 211 17.51 6.98 -13.18
C THR A 211 16.83 5.95 -12.28
N ASN A 212 16.83 6.22 -10.97
CA ASN A 212 15.78 5.66 -10.12
C ASN A 212 14.47 6.40 -10.45
N GLY A 213 13.33 5.82 -10.09
CA GLY A 213 12.03 6.45 -10.30
C GLY A 213 11.74 7.51 -9.24
N ILE A 214 10.69 7.28 -8.45
CA ILE A 214 10.21 8.19 -7.42
C ILE A 214 10.94 7.88 -6.10
N MET A 215 11.56 8.88 -5.50
CA MET A 215 12.30 8.74 -4.25
C MET A 215 11.78 9.72 -3.20
N PRO A 216 10.79 9.33 -2.38
CA PRO A 216 10.49 10.04 -1.14
C PRO A 216 11.67 9.90 -0.17
N ALA A 217 12.19 11.02 0.33
CA ALA A 217 13.31 11.05 1.26
C ALA A 217 13.00 12.00 2.43
N HIS A 218 13.09 11.51 3.67
CA HIS A 218 12.74 12.27 4.88
C HIS A 218 11.33 12.87 4.85
N ALA A 219 10.42 12.28 4.07
CA ALA A 219 9.08 12.82 3.81
C ALA A 219 8.04 12.23 4.77
N GLU A 220 6.91 12.92 4.94
CA GLU A 220 5.75 12.43 5.70
C GLU A 220 4.46 12.50 4.86
N ASN A 221 3.58 11.49 4.98
CA ASN A 221 2.26 11.45 4.33
C ASN A 221 2.34 11.50 2.79
N VAL A 222 3.09 10.56 2.19
CA VAL A 222 3.29 10.50 0.74
C VAL A 222 2.31 9.53 0.10
N ARG A 223 1.64 9.98 -0.97
CA ARG A 223 0.69 9.15 -1.75
C ARG A 223 1.22 8.86 -3.15
N LEU A 224 1.50 7.60 -3.44
CA LEU A 224 1.87 7.13 -4.77
C LEU A 224 0.76 6.22 -5.29
N GLU A 225 0.03 6.67 -6.32
CA GLU A 225 -1.16 5.95 -6.79
C GLU A 225 -1.11 5.70 -8.30
N ARG A 226 -1.47 4.49 -8.72
CA ARG A 226 -1.60 4.13 -10.13
C ARG A 226 -0.31 4.44 -10.91
N ILE A 227 0.79 3.91 -10.41
CA ILE A 227 2.13 4.06 -10.98
C ILE A 227 2.42 2.90 -11.93
N TYR A 228 2.78 3.23 -13.17
CA TYR A 228 3.09 2.24 -14.21
C TYR A 228 4.58 2.28 -14.55
N GLY A 229 5.34 1.28 -14.10
CA GLY A 229 6.76 1.17 -14.37
C GLY A 229 7.07 0.57 -15.75
N ASP A 230 8.02 1.18 -16.46
CA ASP A 230 8.61 0.69 -17.71
C ASP A 230 10.06 0.22 -17.53
N ARG A 231 11.03 1.05 -17.97
CA ARG A 231 12.44 0.78 -17.84
C ARG A 231 12.86 1.29 -16.47
N ILE A 232 13.76 0.55 -15.85
CA ILE A 232 14.20 0.76 -14.48
C ILE A 232 15.72 0.66 -14.44
N TYR A 233 16.39 1.63 -13.79
CA TYR A 233 17.81 1.54 -13.53
C TYR A 233 18.08 0.66 -12.31
N TYR A 234 17.75 1.12 -11.10
CA TYR A 234 17.72 0.27 -9.89
C TYR A 234 16.30 0.05 -9.36
N HIS A 235 15.59 1.15 -9.05
CA HIS A 235 14.29 1.16 -8.38
C HIS A 235 13.28 2.05 -9.12
N HIS A 236 12.01 1.66 -9.22
CA HIS A 236 10.94 2.58 -9.68
C HIS A 236 10.42 3.42 -8.51
N ILE A 237 10.36 2.83 -7.31
CA ILE A 237 10.02 3.53 -6.09
C ILE A 237 11.04 3.11 -5.03
N ASP A 238 11.69 4.10 -4.44
CA ASP A 238 12.69 3.94 -3.40
C ASP A 238 12.30 4.83 -2.23
N VAL A 239 11.67 4.25 -1.20
CA VAL A 239 11.17 4.98 -0.04
C VAL A 239 12.29 5.07 0.98
N VAL A 240 12.78 6.28 1.24
CA VAL A 240 14.02 6.51 1.97
C VAL A 240 13.75 7.29 3.25
N SER A 241 14.01 6.69 4.42
CA SER A 241 13.85 7.33 5.73
C SER A 241 12.56 8.16 5.87
N SER A 242 11.44 7.61 5.37
CA SER A 242 10.17 8.34 5.23
C SER A 242 9.05 7.69 6.04
N LYS A 243 8.00 8.44 6.32
CA LYS A 243 6.88 7.99 7.15
C LYS A 243 5.52 8.15 6.48
N ASN A 244 4.60 7.21 6.74
CA ASN A 244 3.24 7.26 6.22
C ASN A 244 3.22 7.31 4.69
N VAL A 245 3.99 6.44 4.04
CA VAL A 245 4.06 6.36 2.57
C VAL A 245 3.13 5.27 2.08
N GLY A 246 2.10 5.64 1.33
CA GLY A 246 1.16 4.71 0.72
C GLY A 246 1.42 4.55 -0.78
N ILE A 247 1.60 3.30 -1.21
CA ILE A 247 1.75 2.91 -2.62
C ILE A 247 0.57 2.02 -2.99
N ASP A 248 -0.38 2.55 -3.77
CA ASP A 248 -1.61 1.83 -4.18
C ASP A 248 -1.72 1.77 -5.71
N GLY A 249 -1.80 0.56 -6.26
CA GLY A 249 -1.90 0.36 -7.70
C GLY A 249 -0.55 0.55 -8.38
N TYR A 250 0.34 -0.42 -8.23
CA TYR A 250 1.66 -0.39 -8.85
C TYR A 250 1.82 -1.53 -9.87
N TRP A 251 2.26 -1.21 -11.09
CA TRP A 251 2.49 -2.21 -12.14
C TRP A 251 3.86 -2.05 -12.79
N ALA A 252 4.75 -3.00 -12.55
CA ALA A 252 6.03 -3.15 -13.24
C ALA A 252 5.99 -4.40 -14.13
N THR A 253 5.36 -4.27 -15.31
CA THR A 253 5.15 -5.39 -16.26
C THR A 253 6.00 -5.27 -17.52
N ARG A 254 6.75 -4.17 -17.63
CA ARG A 254 7.75 -3.94 -18.66
C ARG A 254 9.09 -3.90 -17.92
N GLY A 255 10.09 -4.58 -18.46
CA GLY A 255 11.46 -4.53 -17.95
C GLY A 255 12.27 -3.55 -18.77
N GLY A 256 13.25 -2.90 -18.14
CA GLY A 256 14.27 -2.09 -18.82
C GLY A 256 15.50 -2.88 -19.25
N GLU A 257 16.33 -2.31 -20.12
CA GLU A 257 17.64 -2.91 -20.45
C GLU A 257 18.65 -2.79 -19.30
N ALA A 258 18.35 -1.97 -18.29
CA ALA A 258 19.19 -1.80 -17.12
C ALA A 258 18.94 -2.90 -16.07
N GLY A 259 20.03 -3.29 -15.39
CA GLY A 259 20.08 -4.37 -14.41
C GLY A 259 19.50 -3.92 -13.07
N SER A 260 18.16 -3.88 -12.99
CA SER A 260 17.44 -3.51 -11.78
C SER A 260 17.67 -4.49 -10.65
N ASP A 261 17.96 -3.95 -9.48
CA ASP A 261 18.04 -4.72 -8.23
C ASP A 261 16.63 -5.05 -7.74
N ALA A 262 15.76 -4.05 -7.53
CA ALA A 262 14.39 -4.26 -7.07
C ALA A 262 13.44 -3.13 -7.53
N PRO A 263 12.30 -3.43 -8.18
CA PRO A 263 11.35 -2.39 -8.58
C PRO A 263 10.81 -1.52 -7.43
N ILE A 264 10.60 -2.12 -6.26
CA ILE A 264 10.23 -1.40 -5.03
C ILE A 264 11.29 -1.62 -3.97
N GLN A 265 11.70 -0.54 -3.32
CA GLN A 265 12.58 -0.58 -2.16
C GLN A 265 12.02 0.26 -1.01
N PHE A 266 12.11 -0.29 0.21
CA PHE A 266 11.99 0.43 1.47
C PHE A 266 13.39 0.48 2.07
N ASP A 267 13.96 1.68 2.18
CA ASP A 267 15.36 1.92 2.51
C ASP A 267 15.50 2.93 3.67
N ASN A 268 16.66 2.92 4.31
CA ASN A 268 17.03 3.85 5.37
C ASN A 268 18.40 4.48 5.07
N GLN A 269 18.50 5.79 5.22
CA GLN A 269 19.77 6.48 5.15
C GLN A 269 20.46 6.44 6.51
N THR A 270 21.62 5.79 6.54
CA THR A 270 22.44 5.69 7.75
C THR A 270 23.76 6.41 7.52
N THR A 271 24.39 6.92 8.59
CA THR A 271 25.67 7.64 8.49
C THR A 271 26.81 6.83 7.87
N GLU A 272 26.66 5.51 7.83
CA GLU A 272 27.65 4.59 7.26
C GLU A 272 27.48 4.39 5.75
N ILE A 273 26.25 4.53 5.23
CA ILE A 273 25.90 4.25 3.84
C ILE A 273 24.91 5.32 3.36
N ALA A 274 25.44 6.30 2.64
CA ALA A 274 24.65 7.31 1.95
C ALA A 274 24.82 7.22 0.43
N SER A 275 23.81 6.68 -0.25
CA SER A 275 23.80 6.45 -1.70
C SER A 275 22.62 7.11 -2.41
N ASN A 276 21.52 7.38 -1.69
CA ASN A 276 20.30 7.90 -2.29
C ASN A 276 20.47 9.39 -2.56
N SER A 277 20.11 9.80 -3.75
CA SER A 277 20.52 11.10 -4.28
C SER A 277 19.63 11.56 -5.42
N ILE A 278 19.64 12.87 -5.60
CA ILE A 278 19.01 13.55 -6.72
C ILE A 278 20.08 14.12 -7.65
N TRP A 279 19.67 14.42 -8.88
CA TRP A 279 20.46 15.19 -9.84
C TRP A 279 19.84 16.57 -10.04
N ASP A 280 20.56 17.64 -9.73
CA ASP A 280 20.03 19.01 -9.85
C ASP A 280 20.20 19.63 -11.25
N GLY A 281 20.82 18.89 -12.17
CA GLY A 281 21.17 19.34 -13.51
C GLY A 281 22.67 19.65 -13.69
N GLY A 282 23.43 19.72 -12.60
CA GLY A 282 24.88 19.96 -12.62
C GLY A 282 25.69 19.04 -11.71
N GLU A 283 25.12 18.62 -10.57
CA GLU A 283 25.76 17.72 -9.62
C GLU A 283 24.79 16.76 -8.93
N GLU A 284 25.37 15.69 -8.39
CA GLU A 284 24.70 14.77 -7.48
C GLU A 284 24.58 15.42 -6.10
N LEU A 285 23.37 15.41 -5.54
CA LEU A 285 23.13 15.83 -4.17
C LEU A 285 22.53 14.66 -3.37
N LEU A 286 23.19 14.31 -2.27
CA LEU A 286 22.80 13.20 -1.41
C LEU A 286 21.60 13.55 -0.53
N ALA A 287 20.74 12.55 -0.28
CA ALA A 287 19.74 12.61 0.78
C ALA A 287 20.40 12.71 2.16
N GLY A 288 19.63 13.18 3.13
CA GLY A 288 20.03 13.27 4.52
C GLY A 288 20.43 11.90 5.06
N SER A 289 21.34 11.88 6.03
CA SER A 289 21.87 10.63 6.57
C SER A 289 22.02 10.75 8.08
N ASP A 290 21.04 10.19 8.79
CA ASP A 290 20.87 10.40 10.24
C ASP A 290 20.36 9.14 10.97
N GLY A 291 20.07 8.05 10.24
CA GLY A 291 19.49 6.84 10.81
C GLY A 291 17.98 6.93 11.06
N THR A 292 17.29 7.90 10.47
CA THR A 292 15.83 7.99 10.53
C THR A 292 15.20 6.74 9.92
N PRO A 293 14.27 6.07 10.63
CA PRO A 293 13.62 4.87 10.14
C PRO A 293 12.60 5.18 9.05
N THR A 294 12.42 4.24 8.13
CA THR A 294 11.30 4.17 7.20
C THR A 294 10.19 3.43 7.90
N ARG A 295 9.05 4.11 8.08
CA ARG A 295 8.00 3.60 8.96
C ARG A 295 6.57 3.85 8.52
N ASN A 296 5.69 2.92 8.87
CA ASN A 296 4.27 2.97 8.53
C ASN A 296 4.06 3.16 7.02
N CYS A 297 4.67 2.28 6.23
CA CYS A 297 4.58 2.32 4.78
C CYS A 297 3.77 1.14 4.26
N THR A 298 2.97 1.38 3.22
CA THR A 298 2.12 0.36 2.61
C THR A 298 2.43 0.23 1.12
N LEU A 299 2.51 -1.01 0.64
CA LEU A 299 2.45 -1.37 -0.77
C LEU A 299 1.23 -2.28 -0.96
N GLU A 300 0.27 -1.83 -1.77
CA GLU A 300 -0.96 -2.57 -2.03
C GLU A 300 -1.37 -2.56 -3.52
N ASN A 301 -2.16 -3.57 -3.90
CA ASN A 301 -2.75 -3.71 -5.24
C ASN A 301 -1.71 -3.65 -6.36
N PHE A 302 -0.72 -4.55 -6.33
CA PHE A 302 0.45 -4.45 -7.19
C PHE A 302 0.76 -5.69 -8.03
N GLU A 303 1.46 -5.49 -9.14
CA GLU A 303 1.96 -6.53 -10.03
C GLU A 303 3.41 -6.23 -10.44
N ILE A 304 4.33 -7.14 -10.12
CA ILE A 304 5.73 -7.10 -10.49
C ILE A 304 6.01 -8.32 -11.38
N ASP A 305 5.98 -8.09 -12.70
CA ASP A 305 6.36 -9.06 -13.74
C ASP A 305 7.31 -8.41 -14.78
N PRO A 306 8.49 -7.94 -14.34
CA PRO A 306 9.39 -7.22 -15.20
C PRO A 306 10.21 -8.19 -16.07
N LYS A 307 10.26 -7.92 -17.37
CA LYS A 307 10.92 -8.79 -18.37
C LYS A 307 12.45 -8.85 -18.25
N ASN A 308 13.05 -7.96 -17.48
CA ASN A 308 14.51 -7.88 -17.32
C ASN A 308 15.04 -8.80 -16.23
N GLY A 309 14.16 -9.47 -15.47
CA GLY A 309 14.55 -10.37 -14.39
C GLY A 309 15.35 -9.62 -13.32
N PRO A 310 14.72 -8.76 -12.52
CA PRO A 310 15.40 -8.07 -11.43
C PRO A 310 15.87 -9.10 -10.40
N GLU A 311 16.82 -8.69 -9.56
CA GLU A 311 17.27 -9.52 -8.45
C GLU A 311 16.11 -9.84 -7.50
N TYR A 312 15.34 -8.80 -7.14
CA TYR A 312 14.23 -8.87 -6.20
C TYR A 312 12.96 -8.19 -6.74
N GLY A 313 11.81 -8.52 -6.16
CA GLY A 313 10.56 -7.80 -6.45
C GLY A 313 10.40 -6.59 -5.51
N VAL A 314 10.40 -6.87 -4.21
CA VAL A 314 10.39 -5.88 -3.13
C VAL A 314 11.62 -6.09 -2.25
N HIS A 315 12.35 -5.02 -1.96
CA HIS A 315 13.54 -5.05 -1.11
C HIS A 315 13.36 -4.16 0.12
N ILE A 316 13.49 -4.76 1.30
CA ILE A 316 13.58 -4.08 2.60
C ILE A 316 15.06 -3.98 2.92
N HIS A 317 15.63 -2.80 2.65
CA HIS A 317 17.05 -2.53 2.67
C HIS A 317 17.42 -1.72 3.92
N ARG A 318 18.51 -2.13 4.57
CA ARG A 318 19.14 -1.49 5.73
C ARG A 318 18.29 -1.49 7.01
N ASN A 319 18.97 -1.33 8.14
CA ASN A 319 18.36 -1.20 9.47
C ASN A 319 17.36 -0.06 9.57
N GLY A 320 16.25 -0.27 10.30
CA GLY A 320 15.30 0.78 10.67
C GLY A 320 13.98 0.76 9.90
N ASN A 321 13.56 -0.41 9.39
CA ASN A 321 12.26 -0.55 8.73
C ASN A 321 11.19 -0.96 9.76
N GLU A 322 10.17 -0.14 9.96
CA GLU A 322 9.14 -0.32 11.01
C GLU A 322 7.71 -0.27 10.44
N SER A 323 6.83 -1.19 10.81
CA SER A 323 5.42 -1.19 10.39
C SER A 323 5.23 -1.14 8.86
N ILE A 324 5.94 -2.01 8.14
CA ILE A 324 5.83 -2.12 6.67
C ILE A 324 4.74 -3.14 6.33
N THR A 325 3.80 -2.77 5.46
CA THR A 325 2.76 -3.66 4.96
C THR A 325 2.89 -3.87 3.45
N ILE A 326 2.96 -5.12 3.01
CA ILE A 326 2.96 -5.52 1.61
C ILE A 326 1.74 -6.41 1.39
N SER A 327 0.77 -5.96 0.58
CA SER A 327 -0.49 -6.70 0.44
C SER A 327 -1.09 -6.73 -0.96
N ASN A 328 -1.97 -7.71 -1.19
CA ASN A 328 -2.79 -7.81 -2.42
C ASN A 328 -1.95 -7.74 -3.71
N GLY A 329 -0.91 -8.58 -3.78
CA GLY A 329 0.16 -8.45 -4.76
C GLY A 329 0.49 -9.71 -5.54
N TYR A 330 1.11 -9.52 -6.69
CA TYR A 330 1.67 -10.58 -7.52
C TYR A 330 3.12 -10.26 -7.91
N ILE A 331 4.05 -11.17 -7.67
CA ILE A 331 5.48 -11.02 -7.98
C ILE A 331 5.98 -12.26 -8.72
N THR A 332 6.61 -12.07 -9.87
CA THR A 332 7.17 -13.15 -10.68
C THR A 332 8.46 -12.74 -11.40
N GLY A 333 9.25 -13.74 -11.79
CA GLY A 333 10.39 -13.55 -12.68
C GLY A 333 11.63 -12.96 -12.02
N CYS A 334 11.69 -12.86 -10.69
CA CYS A 334 12.87 -12.40 -9.96
C CYS A 334 13.97 -13.47 -9.96
N LEU A 335 15.21 -13.05 -10.22
CA LEU A 335 16.38 -13.94 -10.26
C LEU A 335 16.75 -14.50 -8.89
N TYR A 336 16.46 -13.79 -7.81
CA TYR A 336 16.74 -14.23 -6.45
C TYR A 336 15.48 -14.40 -5.61
N SER A 337 14.85 -13.34 -5.13
CA SER A 337 13.70 -13.46 -4.19
C SER A 337 12.56 -12.53 -4.56
N ALA A 338 11.32 -12.97 -4.44
CA ALA A 338 10.18 -12.08 -4.66
C ALA A 338 10.17 -10.93 -3.62
N ILE A 339 10.36 -11.26 -2.34
CA ILE A 339 10.52 -10.30 -1.25
C ILE A 339 11.83 -10.58 -0.52
N ARG A 340 12.67 -9.56 -0.38
CA ARG A 340 14.00 -9.63 0.21
C ARG A 340 14.11 -8.68 1.40
N GLY A 341 14.56 -9.19 2.54
CA GLY A 341 15.14 -8.40 3.62
C GLY A 341 16.62 -8.74 3.75
N ASP A 342 17.46 -7.74 4.02
CA ASP A 342 18.89 -7.97 4.11
C ASP A 342 19.34 -8.66 5.40
N THR A 343 20.51 -9.28 5.30
CA THR A 343 21.09 -10.04 6.40
C THR A 343 21.63 -9.08 7.44
N GLY A 344 21.25 -9.29 8.71
CA GLY A 344 21.64 -8.45 9.82
C GLY A 344 20.72 -7.25 10.09
N ASP A 345 19.78 -6.96 9.18
CA ASP A 345 18.94 -5.78 9.32
C ASP A 345 17.79 -5.97 10.31
N GLU A 346 17.59 -5.00 11.20
CA GLU A 346 16.45 -4.92 12.11
C GLU A 346 15.18 -4.49 11.36
N ILE A 347 14.13 -5.28 11.54
CA ILE A 347 12.80 -5.09 10.97
C ILE A 347 11.79 -5.24 12.11
N GLU A 348 10.85 -4.30 12.20
CA GLU A 348 9.77 -4.30 13.19
C GLU A 348 8.41 -4.26 12.49
N ASP A 349 7.45 -5.05 12.96
CA ASP A 349 6.05 -5.04 12.53
C ASP A 349 5.86 -5.22 11.01
N LEU A 350 6.54 -6.21 10.42
CA LEU A 350 6.41 -6.51 8.99
C LEU A 350 5.16 -7.37 8.73
N THR A 351 4.26 -6.88 7.87
CA THR A 351 3.08 -7.62 7.42
C THR A 351 3.17 -7.91 5.92
N ILE A 352 3.00 -9.18 5.55
CA ILE A 352 2.87 -9.66 4.17
C ILE A 352 1.55 -10.42 4.04
N ASP A 353 0.57 -9.86 3.35
CA ASP A 353 -0.78 -10.45 3.25
C ASP A 353 -1.28 -10.58 1.82
N SER A 354 -1.86 -11.74 1.47
CA SER A 354 -2.53 -11.93 0.18
C SER A 354 -1.59 -11.69 -1.02
N VAL A 355 -0.33 -12.16 -0.91
CA VAL A 355 0.71 -12.01 -1.95
C VAL A 355 1.01 -13.35 -2.63
N SER A 356 1.08 -13.33 -3.96
CA SER A 356 1.51 -14.46 -4.79
C SER A 356 2.93 -14.26 -5.31
N CYS A 357 3.88 -15.06 -4.83
CA CYS A 357 5.28 -15.11 -5.26
C CYS A 357 5.49 -16.32 -6.18
N ILE A 358 5.35 -16.14 -7.49
CA ILE A 358 5.27 -17.23 -8.47
C ILE A 358 6.48 -17.21 -9.41
N GLU A 359 7.07 -18.35 -9.74
CA GLU A 359 8.21 -18.48 -10.66
C GLU A 359 9.39 -17.56 -10.32
N ASN A 360 9.74 -17.50 -9.03
CA ASN A 360 10.94 -16.84 -8.52
C ASN A 360 11.93 -17.90 -8.01
N ALA A 361 13.22 -17.55 -7.90
CA ALA A 361 14.20 -18.48 -7.30
C ALA A 361 13.92 -18.76 -5.81
N ARG A 362 13.35 -17.77 -5.11
CA ARG A 362 12.80 -17.84 -3.73
C ARG A 362 11.54 -17.00 -3.65
N GLY A 363 10.64 -17.36 -2.73
CA GLY A 363 9.48 -16.53 -2.41
C GLY A 363 9.90 -15.37 -1.51
N ILE A 364 10.01 -15.63 -0.21
CA ILE A 364 10.31 -14.61 0.80
C ILE A 364 11.63 -14.98 1.48
N SER A 365 12.57 -14.04 1.52
CA SER A 365 13.88 -14.24 2.16
C SER A 365 14.28 -13.02 2.97
N LEU A 366 14.03 -13.03 4.27
CA LEU A 366 14.25 -11.88 5.16
C LEU A 366 15.68 -11.80 5.73
N GLY A 367 16.62 -12.62 5.25
CA GLY A 367 18.00 -12.58 5.73
C GLY A 367 18.16 -13.11 7.17
N HIS A 368 19.40 -13.47 7.53
CA HIS A 368 19.72 -14.02 8.84
C HIS A 368 20.02 -12.88 9.84
N VAL A 369 19.45 -12.93 11.03
CA VAL A 369 19.88 -12.15 12.20
C VAL A 369 19.61 -12.95 13.47
N LYS A 370 20.47 -12.81 14.49
CA LYS A 370 20.43 -13.61 15.74
C LYS A 370 19.36 -13.15 16.77
N GLY A 371 18.37 -12.38 16.33
CA GLY A 371 17.41 -11.68 17.20
C GLY A 371 17.37 -10.18 16.94
N GLY A 372 16.47 -9.49 17.64
CA GLY A 372 16.29 -8.04 17.55
C GLY A 372 15.20 -7.58 16.58
N ARG A 373 14.65 -8.49 15.76
CA ARG A 373 13.44 -8.21 14.97
C ARG A 373 12.21 -8.46 15.81
N ARG A 374 11.16 -7.70 15.52
CA ARG A 374 9.90 -7.77 16.27
C ARG A 374 8.75 -7.94 15.32
N GLU A 375 7.86 -8.87 15.66
CA GLU A 375 6.57 -9.09 15.00
C GLU A 375 6.64 -9.26 13.46
N LEU A 376 6.47 -10.51 13.01
CA LEU A 376 6.28 -10.84 11.60
C LEU A 376 4.88 -11.44 11.39
N THR A 377 4.11 -10.88 10.47
CA THR A 377 2.86 -11.49 10.01
C THR A 377 2.98 -11.87 8.54
N VAL A 378 2.75 -13.15 8.23
CA VAL A 378 2.63 -13.66 6.85
C VAL A 378 1.32 -14.41 6.71
N SER A 379 0.38 -13.87 5.94
CA SER A 379 -0.96 -14.46 5.80
C SER A 379 -1.42 -14.55 4.35
N ASN A 380 -2.14 -15.62 4.01
CA ASN A 380 -2.74 -15.81 2.68
C ASN A 380 -1.71 -15.74 1.53
N VAL A 381 -0.49 -16.20 1.77
CA VAL A 381 0.61 -16.13 0.80
C VAL A 381 0.73 -17.42 0.00
N THR A 382 1.00 -17.31 -1.30
CA THR A 382 1.38 -18.44 -2.16
C THR A 382 2.77 -18.24 -2.70
N ILE A 383 3.68 -19.17 -2.42
CA ILE A 383 5.03 -19.24 -2.99
C ILE A 383 5.08 -20.49 -3.86
N ARG A 384 5.29 -20.33 -5.17
CA ARG A 384 5.37 -21.47 -6.09
C ARG A 384 6.47 -21.31 -7.13
N THR A 385 7.18 -22.40 -7.43
CA THR A 385 8.05 -22.48 -8.60
C THR A 385 8.02 -23.88 -9.23
N ASP A 386 7.60 -23.96 -10.48
CA ASP A 386 7.62 -25.20 -11.27
C ASP A 386 9.00 -25.43 -11.94
N ASN A 387 9.84 -24.39 -11.95
CA ASN A 387 11.17 -24.43 -12.56
C ASN A 387 12.25 -24.92 -11.57
N ARG A 388 12.54 -26.22 -11.66
CA ARG A 388 13.57 -26.92 -10.87
C ARG A 388 14.97 -26.30 -10.94
N GLY A 389 15.31 -25.66 -12.06
CA GLY A 389 16.61 -25.02 -12.27
C GLY A 389 16.68 -23.61 -11.69
N LEU A 390 15.53 -23.01 -11.40
CA LEU A 390 15.40 -21.68 -10.81
C LEU A 390 15.33 -21.76 -9.27
N ALA A 391 14.61 -22.75 -8.74
CA ALA A 391 14.44 -22.94 -7.29
C ALA A 391 15.78 -23.03 -6.54
N ALA A 392 16.00 -22.16 -5.57
CA ALA A 392 17.28 -22.07 -4.84
C ALA A 392 17.08 -21.76 -3.35
N GLY A 393 17.75 -22.48 -2.45
CA GLY A 393 17.64 -22.21 -1.01
C GLY A 393 16.25 -22.55 -0.47
N SER A 394 15.65 -21.67 0.32
CA SER A 394 14.31 -21.90 0.89
C SER A 394 13.23 -21.08 0.19
N GLY A 395 12.02 -21.64 0.05
CA GLY A 395 10.87 -20.91 -0.48
C GLY A 395 10.47 -19.74 0.41
N LEU A 396 10.35 -20.01 1.72
CA LEU A 396 10.18 -19.03 2.79
C LEU A 396 11.35 -19.14 3.78
N TYR A 397 12.01 -18.01 4.04
CA TYR A 397 13.07 -17.88 5.04
C TYR A 397 12.89 -16.62 5.88
N ALA A 398 12.88 -16.78 7.20
CA ALA A 398 12.92 -15.68 8.17
C ALA A 398 13.79 -16.07 9.36
N ALA A 399 14.36 -15.06 10.04
CA ALA A 399 15.16 -15.26 11.22
C ALA A 399 15.09 -14.07 12.18
N GLY A 400 15.27 -14.34 13.47
CA GLY A 400 15.54 -13.32 14.48
C GLY A 400 14.34 -12.55 15.01
N PHE A 401 13.11 -13.05 14.83
CA PHE A 401 11.90 -12.39 15.29
C PHE A 401 11.45 -12.89 16.66
N ASP A 402 11.12 -11.97 17.57
CA ASP A 402 10.62 -12.26 18.92
C ASP A 402 9.13 -12.65 18.95
N GLY A 403 8.45 -12.58 17.81
CA GLY A 403 7.06 -12.95 17.62
C GLY A 403 6.76 -13.07 16.13
N ALA A 404 6.14 -14.17 15.71
CA ALA A 404 5.78 -14.36 14.31
C ALA A 404 4.51 -15.20 14.14
N GLU A 405 3.61 -14.76 13.26
CA GLU A 405 2.42 -15.49 12.87
C GLU A 405 2.43 -15.75 11.36
N ILE A 406 2.35 -17.03 11.00
CA ILE A 406 2.29 -17.49 9.61
C ILE A 406 1.00 -18.28 9.44
N SER A 407 0.10 -17.77 8.59
CA SER A 407 -1.22 -18.37 8.39
C SER A 407 -1.60 -18.52 6.91
N ASN A 408 -2.40 -19.54 6.61
CA ASN A 408 -2.97 -19.77 5.26
C ASN A 408 -1.94 -19.68 4.12
N THR A 409 -0.75 -20.23 4.35
CA THR A 409 0.40 -20.07 3.46
C THR A 409 0.71 -21.37 2.72
N VAL A 410 0.95 -21.28 1.42
CA VAL A 410 1.35 -22.41 0.56
C VAL A 410 2.75 -22.16 0.03
N VAL A 411 3.65 -23.13 0.22
CA VAL A 411 4.98 -23.16 -0.38
C VAL A 411 5.13 -24.45 -1.18
N ASP A 412 5.25 -24.32 -2.50
CA ASP A 412 5.26 -25.44 -3.45
C ASP A 412 6.41 -25.29 -4.46
N GLY A 413 7.37 -26.20 -4.42
CA GLY A 413 8.45 -26.25 -5.41
C GLY A 413 9.70 -26.96 -4.93
N GLU A 414 10.61 -27.24 -5.85
CA GLU A 414 11.88 -27.94 -5.58
C GLU A 414 12.96 -27.07 -4.91
N PHE A 415 12.57 -26.30 -3.91
CA PHE A 415 13.50 -25.60 -3.03
C PHE A 415 14.36 -26.62 -2.26
N THR A 416 15.51 -26.20 -1.73
CA THR A 416 16.26 -27.00 -0.76
C THR A 416 15.37 -27.33 0.44
N ASN A 417 14.75 -26.29 1.01
CA ASN A 417 13.70 -26.43 2.02
C ASN A 417 12.48 -25.66 1.56
N ALA A 418 11.27 -26.13 1.83
CA ALA A 418 10.11 -25.28 1.56
C ALA A 418 10.14 -24.08 2.52
N ILE A 419 10.24 -24.36 3.83
CA ILE A 419 10.22 -23.33 4.88
C ILE A 419 11.41 -23.52 5.83
N LEU A 420 12.13 -22.44 6.13
CA LEU A 420 13.26 -22.42 7.07
C LEU A 420 13.16 -21.25 8.05
N PHE A 421 13.43 -21.53 9.33
CA PHE A 421 13.53 -20.54 10.40
C PHE A 421 14.79 -20.69 11.25
N ASP A 422 15.31 -19.56 11.74
CA ASP A 422 16.42 -19.43 12.68
C ASP A 422 16.09 -18.40 13.76
N ASP A 423 16.51 -18.61 15.00
CA ASP A 423 16.44 -17.61 16.07
C ASP A 423 15.04 -16.96 16.19
N MET A 424 13.98 -17.78 16.29
CA MET A 424 12.59 -17.29 16.36
C MET A 424 11.99 -17.58 17.72
N ASP A 425 11.40 -16.58 18.37
CA ASP A 425 10.59 -16.74 19.58
C ASP A 425 9.09 -16.65 19.24
N ASP A 426 8.27 -17.37 19.99
CA ASP A 426 6.80 -17.45 19.83
C ASP A 426 6.28 -17.59 18.37
N LEU A 427 6.94 -18.43 17.57
CA LEU A 427 6.55 -18.65 16.17
C LEU A 427 5.28 -19.52 16.07
N LYS A 428 4.23 -18.98 15.45
CA LYS A 428 2.93 -19.66 15.25
C LYS A 428 2.69 -19.96 13.78
N LEU A 429 2.42 -21.22 13.47
CA LEU A 429 2.04 -21.67 12.14
C LEU A 429 0.62 -22.28 12.14
N SER A 430 -0.24 -21.78 11.27
CA SER A 430 -1.62 -22.27 11.10
C SER A 430 -2.04 -22.36 9.63
N ALA A 431 -2.67 -23.46 9.24
CA ALA A 431 -3.04 -23.74 7.85
C ALA A 431 -1.89 -23.56 6.83
N VAL A 432 -0.69 -24.07 7.15
CA VAL A 432 0.50 -23.94 6.30
C VAL A 432 0.77 -25.23 5.52
N THR A 433 0.93 -25.13 4.21
CA THR A 433 1.24 -26.26 3.31
C THR A 433 2.62 -26.08 2.72
N ALA A 434 3.48 -27.09 2.86
CA ALA A 434 4.84 -27.13 2.35
C ALA A 434 5.04 -28.40 1.50
N THR A 435 5.36 -28.24 0.22
CA THR A 435 5.43 -29.34 -0.75
C THR A 435 6.60 -29.22 -1.73
N GLY A 436 7.13 -30.38 -2.13
CA GLY A 436 8.11 -30.50 -3.21
C GLY A 436 9.57 -30.25 -2.82
N ALA A 437 9.84 -29.91 -1.56
CA ALA A 437 11.18 -29.59 -1.08
C ALA A 437 12.15 -30.78 -1.21
N ARG A 438 13.39 -30.51 -1.62
CA ARG A 438 14.42 -31.53 -1.79
C ARG A 438 14.86 -32.16 -0.47
N ASP A 439 14.95 -31.38 0.59
CA ASP A 439 15.47 -31.83 1.88
C ASP A 439 14.33 -31.84 2.92
N GLN A 440 13.87 -30.68 3.38
CA GLN A 440 12.84 -30.60 4.43
C GLN A 440 11.65 -29.71 4.05
N ALA A 441 10.43 -30.14 4.42
CA ALA A 441 9.26 -29.28 4.28
C ALA A 441 9.28 -28.13 5.30
N PHE A 442 9.43 -28.45 6.59
CA PHE A 442 9.61 -27.46 7.66
C PHE A 442 10.95 -27.67 8.35
N ARG A 443 11.82 -26.64 8.34
CA ARG A 443 13.13 -26.68 8.99
C ARG A 443 13.27 -25.59 10.05
N PHE A 444 13.28 -26.00 11.31
CA PHE A 444 13.59 -25.14 12.46
C PHE A 444 15.05 -25.39 12.84
N ARG A 445 15.98 -24.52 12.42
CA ARG A 445 17.40 -24.87 12.37
C ARG A 445 18.16 -24.61 13.67
N GLU A 446 18.02 -23.44 14.28
CA GLU A 446 18.72 -23.07 15.53
C GLU A 446 17.83 -22.14 16.36
N ASP A 447 17.71 -22.42 17.67
CA ASP A 447 17.05 -21.55 18.66
C ASP A 447 15.64 -21.07 18.25
N VAL A 448 14.78 -21.99 17.77
CA VAL A 448 13.39 -21.70 17.40
C VAL A 448 12.39 -22.29 18.40
N ASP A 449 11.51 -21.48 18.99
CA ASP A 449 10.30 -21.95 19.69
C ASP A 449 9.07 -21.81 18.78
N ALA A 450 8.50 -22.93 18.36
CA ALA A 450 7.45 -22.96 17.35
C ALA A 450 6.25 -23.82 17.74
N THR A 451 5.06 -23.35 17.34
CA THR A 451 3.78 -24.06 17.47
C THR A 451 3.10 -24.23 16.10
N LEU A 452 2.86 -25.48 15.70
CA LEU A 452 2.15 -25.84 14.47
C LEU A 452 0.78 -26.45 14.82
N THR A 453 -0.31 -25.89 14.28
CA THR A 453 -1.69 -26.31 14.65
C THR A 453 -2.49 -26.93 13.51
N THR A 454 -2.18 -26.58 12.26
CA THR A 454 -2.76 -27.19 11.06
C THR A 454 -1.73 -27.02 9.97
N ALA A 455 -1.03 -28.10 9.61
CA ALA A 455 0.02 -28.02 8.61
C ALA A 455 0.04 -29.27 7.73
N ARG A 456 0.58 -29.13 6.51
CA ARG A 456 0.77 -30.24 5.59
C ARG A 456 2.19 -30.23 5.06
N ALA A 457 2.90 -31.34 5.26
CA ALA A 457 4.17 -31.63 4.62
C ALA A 457 3.93 -32.72 3.58
N ALA A 458 4.23 -32.45 2.32
CA ALA A 458 4.04 -33.41 1.23
C ALA A 458 5.21 -33.44 0.25
N ASP A 459 5.50 -34.61 -0.31
CA ASP A 459 6.48 -34.76 -1.41
C ASP A 459 7.86 -34.17 -1.09
N CYS A 460 8.39 -34.41 0.12
CA CYS A 460 9.68 -33.88 0.54
C CYS A 460 10.71 -34.98 0.82
N GLY A 461 11.99 -34.69 0.57
CA GLY A 461 13.05 -35.71 0.57
C GLY A 461 13.32 -36.35 1.93
N ASP A 462 14.00 -35.64 2.83
CA ASP A 462 14.55 -36.21 4.06
C ASP A 462 13.52 -36.25 5.19
N ALA A 463 12.86 -35.11 5.47
CA ALA A 463 11.96 -34.98 6.62
C ALA A 463 10.78 -34.03 6.36
N GLY A 464 9.61 -34.37 6.89
CA GLY A 464 8.47 -33.47 6.96
C GLY A 464 8.75 -32.30 7.90
N VAL A 465 9.16 -32.57 9.13
CA VAL A 465 9.58 -31.56 10.11
C VAL A 465 10.98 -31.88 10.65
N TYR A 466 11.88 -30.90 10.63
CA TYR A 466 13.18 -30.96 11.28
C TYR A 466 13.31 -29.95 12.42
N SER A 467 13.80 -30.39 13.58
CA SER A 467 14.10 -29.57 14.77
C SER A 467 15.58 -29.64 15.14
N GLY A 468 16.31 -28.55 14.89
CA GLY A 468 17.73 -28.43 15.14
C GLY A 468 18.08 -28.03 16.57
N ALA A 469 19.34 -27.66 16.78
CA ALA A 469 19.86 -27.34 18.11
C ALA A 469 19.10 -26.18 18.78
N GLY A 470 18.82 -26.32 20.08
CA GLY A 470 18.12 -25.30 20.87
C GLY A 470 16.65 -25.09 20.51
N SER A 471 16.15 -25.76 19.47
CA SER A 471 14.77 -25.59 19.00
C SER A 471 13.76 -26.45 19.77
N SER A 472 12.59 -25.88 20.03
CA SER A 472 11.43 -26.49 20.66
C SER A 472 10.26 -26.41 19.70
N VAL A 473 9.86 -27.55 19.13
CA VAL A 473 8.77 -27.59 18.14
C VAL A 473 7.61 -28.38 18.70
N ALA A 474 6.49 -27.69 18.88
CA ALA A 474 5.26 -28.28 19.33
C ALA A 474 4.25 -28.34 18.18
N TYR A 475 3.66 -29.51 17.95
CA TYR A 475 2.80 -29.70 16.79
C TYR A 475 1.56 -30.56 17.08
N GLY A 476 0.46 -30.22 16.40
CA GLY A 476 -0.77 -30.98 16.33
C GLY A 476 -1.51 -30.68 15.03
N GLY A 477 -2.24 -31.66 14.49
CA GLY A 477 -2.96 -31.48 13.22
C GLY A 477 -2.05 -31.35 11.99
N VAL A 478 -0.86 -31.95 12.04
CA VAL A 478 0.07 -32.01 10.90
C VAL A 478 -0.19 -33.28 10.09
N THR A 479 -0.36 -33.15 8.78
CA THR A 479 -0.48 -34.28 7.85
C THR A 479 0.82 -34.47 7.08
N PHE A 480 1.30 -35.71 7.03
CA PHE A 480 2.50 -36.11 6.30
C PHE A 480 2.11 -37.01 5.12
N GLU A 481 2.59 -36.67 3.93
CA GLU A 481 2.31 -37.43 2.70
C GLU A 481 3.60 -37.57 1.89
N ASP A 482 4.02 -38.80 1.61
CA ASP A 482 5.20 -39.08 0.77
C ASP A 482 6.48 -38.34 1.23
N VAL A 483 6.71 -38.32 2.55
CA VAL A 483 7.91 -37.75 3.19
C VAL A 483 8.90 -38.86 3.60
N GLY A 484 10.21 -38.59 3.57
CA GLY A 484 11.23 -39.58 3.99
C GLY A 484 11.08 -40.01 5.45
N THR A 485 11.00 -39.05 6.35
CA THR A 485 10.66 -39.21 7.76
C THR A 485 9.62 -38.17 8.16
N GLU A 486 8.70 -38.49 9.06
CA GLU A 486 7.68 -37.51 9.51
C GLU A 486 8.35 -36.38 10.31
N THR A 487 9.14 -36.75 11.32
CA THR A 487 9.90 -35.83 12.17
C THR A 487 11.36 -36.27 12.34
N ASP A 488 12.30 -35.32 12.33
CA ASP A 488 13.72 -35.52 12.61
C ASP A 488 14.27 -34.44 13.56
N SER A 489 15.17 -34.81 14.47
CA SER A 489 15.75 -33.87 15.43
C SER A 489 17.23 -34.13 15.67
N ASP A 490 18.00 -33.06 15.80
CA ASP A 490 19.36 -33.12 16.33
C ASP A 490 19.36 -33.49 17.83
N SER A 491 20.53 -33.82 18.40
CA SER A 491 20.63 -34.34 19.78
C SER A 491 20.08 -33.41 20.87
N ASP A 492 19.99 -32.12 20.57
CA ASP A 492 19.55 -31.08 21.49
C ASP A 492 18.19 -30.46 21.09
N GLY A 493 17.64 -30.86 19.94
CA GLY A 493 16.31 -30.44 19.49
C GLY A 493 15.21 -31.24 20.19
N ALA A 494 14.06 -30.62 20.43
CA ALA A 494 12.93 -31.27 21.10
C ALA A 494 11.63 -31.17 20.30
N PHE A 495 10.87 -32.27 20.30
CA PHE A 495 9.50 -32.32 19.79
C PHE A 495 8.48 -32.53 20.91
N ARG A 496 7.34 -31.87 20.78
CA ARG A 496 6.16 -32.09 21.62
C ARG A 496 4.94 -32.30 20.73
N GLU A 497 4.63 -33.56 20.47
CA GLU A 497 3.37 -33.93 19.84
C GLU A 497 2.25 -33.89 20.89
N TRP A 498 1.14 -33.22 20.58
CA TRP A 498 -0.08 -33.36 21.36
C TRP A 498 -1.18 -34.01 20.53
N ASN A 499 -1.73 -35.10 21.06
CA ASN A 499 -2.89 -35.74 20.49
C ASN A 499 -4.12 -34.85 20.72
N ALA A 500 -4.64 -34.24 19.65
CA ALA A 500 -5.96 -33.64 19.68
C ALA A 500 -6.97 -34.79 19.88
N SER A 501 -7.41 -34.97 21.13
CA SER A 501 -8.42 -35.97 21.51
C SER A 501 -9.79 -35.65 20.93
#